data_AF-A0A6P0YI89-F1
#
_entry.id   AF-A0A6P0YI89-F1
#
_cell.length_a   1.000
_cell.length_b   1.000
_cell.length_c   1.000
_cell.angle_alpha   90.00
_cell.angle_beta   90.00
_cell.angle_gamma   90.00
#
_symmetry.space_group_name_H-M   'P 1'
#
loop_
_entity.id
_entity.type
_entity.pdbx_description
1 polymer ?
#
loop_
_entity_poly.entity_id
_entity_poly.type
_entity_poly.pdbx_seq_one_letter_code
_entity_poly.pdbx_strand_id
1 'polypeptide(L)' 'VDLIVEPTQRLFLLLNSLSSENLESLILPGKKRRQASHSIQFLLPKIKNGDYLVRVQIDGAESSLTVENNRYSGPLIHIP' A
#
# COMPACT_ATOMS: atom_id res chain seq x y z
N VAL A 1 1.43 0.23 -15.73
CA VAL A 1 0.71 -0.92 -16.30
C VAL A 1 -0.59 -1.03 -15.53
N ASP A 2 -1.71 -1.17 -16.22
CA ASP A 2 -3.01 -1.43 -15.59
C ASP A 2 -3.23 -2.95 -15.57
N LEU A 3 -3.54 -3.51 -14.40
CA LEU A 3 -3.62 -4.95 -14.18
C LEU A 3 -4.97 -5.31 -13.61
N ILE A 4 -5.59 -6.35 -14.18
CA ILE A 4 -6.70 -7.04 -13.55
C ILE A 4 -6.13 -7.96 -12.47
N VAL A 5 -6.66 -7.83 -11.26
CA VAL A 5 -6.29 -8.71 -10.15
C VAL A 5 -7.37 -9.79 -9.98
N GLU A 6 -6.97 -11.06 -10.00
CA GLU A 6 -7.86 -12.21 -9.83
C GLU A 6 -8.18 -12.50 -8.36
N PRO A 7 -9.36 -13.07 -8.02
CA PRO A 7 -9.76 -13.37 -6.63
C PRO A 7 -8.80 -14.24 -5.83
N THR A 8 -8.06 -15.12 -6.51
CA THR A 8 -7.11 -16.06 -5.90
C THR A 8 -5.79 -15.41 -5.53
N GLN A 9 -5.48 -14.24 -6.07
CA GLN A 9 -4.23 -13.54 -5.80
C GLN A 9 -4.22 -12.93 -4.41
N ARG A 10 -3.08 -13.08 -3.73
CA ARG A 10 -2.86 -12.54 -2.39
C ARG A 10 -2.46 -11.08 -2.49
N LEU A 11 -3.19 -10.24 -1.77
CA LEU A 11 -3.00 -8.79 -1.77
C LEU A 11 -2.58 -8.31 -0.39
N PHE A 12 -1.56 -7.46 -0.34
CA PHE A 12 -1.18 -6.71 0.85
C PHE A 12 -0.99 -5.24 0.50
N LEU A 13 -1.39 -4.36 1.42
CA LEU A 13 -1.06 -2.95 1.42
C LEU A 13 0.07 -2.75 2.43
N LEU A 14 1.17 -2.18 1.96
CA LEU A 14 2.33 -1.85 2.76
C LEU A 14 2.32 -0.34 2.98
N LEU A 15 2.31 0.09 4.25
CA LEU A 15 2.40 1.49 4.64
C LEU A 15 3.67 1.70 5.46
N ASN A 16 4.49 2.68 5.08
CA ASN A 16 5.68 3.05 5.85
C ASN A 16 5.62 4.52 6.19
N SER A 17 5.58 4.84 7.47
CA SER A 17 5.54 6.23 7.93
C SER A 17 6.80 6.97 7.50
N LEU A 18 6.62 8.21 7.05
CA LEU A 18 7.70 9.13 6.73
C LEU A 18 8.18 9.96 7.93
N SER A 19 7.47 9.90 9.06
CA SER A 19 7.84 10.63 10.26
C SER A 19 9.03 9.98 10.98
N SER A 20 10.04 10.77 11.33
CA SER A 20 11.13 10.32 12.21
C SER A 20 10.67 10.05 13.64
N GLU A 21 9.51 10.57 14.03
CA GLU A 21 8.91 10.36 15.36
C GLU A 21 8.03 9.11 15.41
N ASN A 22 7.64 8.56 14.26
CA ASN A 22 6.83 7.36 14.15
C ASN A 22 7.39 6.44 13.06
N LEU A 23 8.24 5.48 13.42
CA LEU A 23 8.82 4.50 12.47
C LEU A 23 7.89 3.32 12.18
N GLU A 24 6.61 3.60 12.03
CA GLU A 24 5.58 2.57 11.86
C GLU A 24 5.62 2.00 10.43
N SER A 25 5.67 0.67 10.35
CA SER A 25 5.49 -0.09 9.10
C SER A 25 4.34 -1.06 9.28
N LEU A 26 3.35 -0.99 8.38
CA LEU A 26 2.12 -1.77 8.44
C LEU A 26 1.96 -2.63 7.19
N ILE A 27 1.52 -3.87 7.40
CA ILE A 27 1.16 -4.81 6.34
C ILE A 27 -0.31 -5.17 6.55
N LEU A 28 -1.17 -4.70 5.67
CA LEU A 28 -2.62 -4.89 5.78
C LEU A 28 -3.10 -5.84 4.67
N PRO A 29 -3.78 -6.94 5.00
CA PRO A 29 -4.31 -7.84 3.99
C PRO A 29 -5.44 -7.17 3.20
N GLY A 30 -5.49 -7.43 1.90
CA GLY A 30 -6.58 -7.00 1.04
C GLY A 30 -7.89 -7.70 1.37
N LYS A 31 -9.03 -7.04 1.07
CA LYS A 31 -10.34 -7.68 1.19
C LYS A 31 -10.44 -8.89 0.24
N LYS A 32 -11.14 -9.94 0.68
CA LYS A 32 -11.52 -11.07 -0.19
C LYS A 32 -12.38 -10.54 -1.34
N ARG A 33 -12.06 -10.97 -2.56
CA ARG A 33 -12.76 -10.59 -3.78
C ARG A 33 -13.51 -11.82 -4.32
N ARG A 34 -14.62 -11.58 -5.04
CA ARG A 34 -15.41 -12.63 -5.71
C ARG A 34 -15.26 -12.60 -7.23
N GLN A 35 -14.72 -11.51 -7.77
CA GLN A 35 -14.55 -11.30 -9.20
C GLN A 35 -13.22 -10.58 -9.45
N ALA A 36 -12.70 -10.79 -10.66
CA ALA A 36 -11.54 -10.07 -11.16
C ALA A 36 -11.85 -8.57 -11.25
N SER A 37 -10.88 -7.72 -10.94
CA SER A 37 -11.08 -6.28 -10.87
C SER A 37 -9.77 -5.51 -11.01
N HIS A 38 -9.83 -4.34 -11.65
CA HIS A 38 -8.74 -3.34 -11.66
C HIS A 38 -8.67 -2.55 -10.34
N SER A 39 -9.75 -2.58 -9.55
CA SER A 39 -9.85 -1.89 -8.27
C SER A 39 -9.77 -2.88 -7.12
N ILE A 40 -8.91 -2.58 -6.15
CA ILE A 40 -8.74 -3.34 -4.91
C ILE A 40 -9.04 -2.44 -3.71
N GLN A 41 -9.50 -3.05 -2.62
CA GLN A 41 -9.88 -2.32 -1.41
C GLN A 41 -9.19 -2.92 -0.19
N PHE A 42 -8.71 -2.04 0.68
CA PHE A 42 -8.11 -2.38 1.97
C PHE A 42 -8.94 -1.72 3.08
N LEU A 43 -9.01 -2.38 4.23
CA LEU A 43 -9.51 -1.74 5.44
C LEU A 43 -8.32 -1.15 6.18
N LEU A 44 -8.34 0.17 6.37
CA LEU A 44 -7.38 0.83 7.22
C LEU A 44 -7.92 0.78 8.66
N PRO A 45 -7.23 0.11 9.61
CA PRO A 45 -7.59 0.19 11.01
C PRO A 45 -7.28 1.60 11.54
N LYS A 46 -7.49 1.83 12.83
CA LYS A 46 -7.04 3.07 13.47
C LYS A 46 -5.50 3.10 13.46
N ILE A 47 -4.95 3.81 12.47
CA ILE A 47 -3.52 4.08 12.31
C ILE A 47 -3.24 5.50 12.78
N LYS A 48 -2.00 5.78 13.16
CA LYS A 48 -1.62 7.13 13.62
C LYS A 48 -1.70 8.12 12.45
N ASN A 49 -1.92 9.38 12.81
CA ASN A 49 -1.97 10.47 11.84
C ASN A 49 -0.56 10.72 11.29
N GLY A 50 -0.47 11.10 10.02
CA GLY A 50 0.79 11.38 9.34
C GLY A 50 0.83 10.90 7.89
N ASP A 51 2.00 11.07 7.29
CA ASP A 51 2.26 10.70 5.90
C ASP A 51 2.92 9.33 5.81
N TYR A 52 2.40 8.49 4.92
CA TYR A 52 2.89 7.14 4.70
C TYR A 52 3.21 6.92 3.23
N LEU A 53 4.36 6.31 2.94
CA LEU A 53 4.64 5.69 1.64
C LEU A 53 3.76 4.46 1.48
N VAL A 54 3.14 4.35 0.31
CA VAL A 54 2.15 3.33 -0.02
C VAL A 54 2.70 2.40 -1.08
N ARG A 55 2.61 1.09 -0.82
CA ARG A 55 2.86 0.06 -1.82
C ARG A 55 1.79 -1.01 -1.76
N VAL A 56 1.50 -1.58 -2.92
CA VAL A 56 0.66 -2.78 -3.02
C VAL A 56 1.56 -3.95 -3.38
N GLN A 57 1.37 -5.08 -2.70
CA GLN A 57 1.99 -6.34 -3.03
C GLN A 57 0.92 -7.32 -3.54
N ILE A 58 1.17 -7.91 -4.71
CA ILE A 58 0.30 -8.91 -5.36
C ILE A 58 1.12 -10.17 -5.59
N ASP A 59 0.75 -11.28 -4.95
CA ASP A 59 1.44 -12.58 -5.05
C ASP A 59 2.97 -12.53 -4.85
N GLY A 60 3.46 -11.58 -4.06
CA GLY A 60 4.91 -11.40 -3.83
C GLY A 60 5.54 -10.25 -4.62
N ALA A 61 4.91 -9.81 -5.72
CA ALA A 61 5.39 -8.67 -6.49
C ALA A 61 4.92 -7.36 -5.86
N GLU A 62 5.84 -6.45 -5.58
CA GLU A 62 5.54 -5.16 -4.95
C GLU A 62 5.52 -4.02 -5.97
N SER A 63 4.62 -3.07 -5.78
CA SER A 63 4.58 -1.85 -6.60
C SER A 63 5.84 -1.00 -6.39
N SER A 64 6.27 -0.35 -7.46
CA SER A 64 7.40 0.58 -7.44
C SER A 64 7.11 1.80 -6.56
N LEU A 65 8.17 2.33 -5.96
CA LEU A 65 8.17 3.66 -5.36
C LEU A 65 8.86 4.64 -6.32
N THR A 66 8.39 5.89 -6.32
CA THR A 66 9.10 7.01 -6.94
C THR A 66 10.26 7.41 -6.04
N VAL A 67 11.41 7.69 -6.67
CA VAL A 67 12.62 8.17 -6.00
C VAL A 67 13.02 9.50 -6.60
N GLU A 68 13.15 10.52 -5.76
CA GLU A 68 13.60 11.86 -6.11
C GLU A 68 14.71 12.27 -5.15
N ASN A 69 15.81 12.83 -5.67
CA ASN A 69 16.96 13.26 -4.88
C ASN A 69 17.46 12.17 -3.89
N ASN A 70 17.48 10.92 -4.36
CA ASN A 70 17.87 9.74 -3.58
C ASN A 70 16.98 9.46 -2.35
N ARG A 71 15.71 9.92 -2.37
CA ARG A 71 14.70 9.68 -1.33
C ARG A 71 13.40 9.18 -1.96
N TYR A 72 12.73 8.26 -1.28
CA TYR A 72 11.40 7.82 -1.71
C TYR A 72 10.40 8.98 -1.57
N SER A 73 9.71 9.32 -2.65
CA SER A 73 8.78 10.46 -2.72
C SER A 73 7.32 10.05 -2.90
N GLY A 74 7.05 8.79 -3.26
CA GLY A 74 5.68 8.29 -3.33
C GLY A 74 5.57 6.89 -3.93
N PRO A 75 4.33 6.37 -4.12
CA PRO A 75 3.05 7.00 -3.78
C PRO A 75 2.86 7.29 -2.29
N LEU A 76 2.09 8.34 -1.95
CA LEU A 76 1.86 8.79 -0.57
C LEU A 76 0.37 8.77 -0.22
N ILE A 77 0.08 8.51 1.05
CA ILE A 77 -1.22 8.77 1.66
C ILE A 77 -1.03 9.60 2.93
N HIS A 78 -1.85 10.64 3.06
CA HIS A 78 -1.95 11.44 4.27
C HIS A 78 -3.11 10.93 5.11
N ILE A 79 -2.85 10.61 6.37
CA ILE A 79 -3.86 10.25 7.35
C ILE A 79 -4.05 11.44 8.30
N PRO A 80 -5.24 12.08 8.31
CA PRO A 80 -5.50 13.31 9.06
C PRO A 80 -5.56 13.08 10.57
#